data_AF-A0A7D9J1Q9-F1
#
_entry.id   AF-A0A7D9J1Q9-F1
#
_cell.length_a   1.000
_cell.length_b   1.000
_cell.length_c   1.000
_cell.angle_alpha   90.00
_cell.angle_beta   90.00
_cell.angle_gamma   90.00
#
_symmetry.space_group_name_H-M   'P 1'
#
loop_
_entity.id
_entity.type
_entity.pdbx_description
1 polymer ?
#
loop_
_entity_poly.entity_id
_entity_poly.type
_entity_poly.pdbx_seq_one_letter_code
_entity_poly.pdbx_strand_id
1 'polypeptide(L)'
;MPKLFEFGSLNENATLLTLDQVLQNVYLPILSYSGTRSEQGADSATTAEETPRRGSMGEASKGRVVIRDEFLINLQKFANHIGRTMQQLAGDIRLVMSDLVLTDDISELARNPEIVASLEQTLHDWEVTMASALEQQLNHTPQGNGTLAEMDFWRERNATLSALVEQLKRPLVEKVIAILSQTSSDSLSTFEYHKNELTKYYVEAKDNVRFLLTLERHFKNLAHGANFKVILETIPSLMNALRMVWIISRHYNRDERMVPLMERIAWELAERVAKVVNIRTILKESPATIKVKTSEAKRTLNQWKETYFETRAKIEASGRDARWEFDRKRLFERTDYMATICEDIHEVAQVLEEFYNIFGPELKAVTGDPKRIEDVVKRVDGLVKPLENVSFDPFNLRHSTSWRSVMDRFRREVGAIENEAKHFIDDSFQTLRSAEGAFDMLQNFKHIRSRDAINSQMMRKFNDILLQFGKEVDVIFALFKAGHVSPPVYKNQPPVAGAIGWERSLFYRIKHTILRFQEIDDMLNSDQGKLVSKKYLSVARLMKQYEDKKFELWREQVETHLLSYLKRNLLTRSSTGSATTRSGGHTTKDDVGADDDHISPVHSK
;
A
#
# COMPACT_ATOMS: atom_id res chain seq x y z
N MET A 1 55.53 19.43 -12.21
CA MET A 1 54.67 19.31 -13.41
C MET A 1 53.33 19.94 -13.13
N PRO A 2 52.65 20.56 -14.12
CA PRO A 2 51.41 21.29 -13.86
C PRO A 2 50.30 20.31 -13.51
N LYS A 3 49.76 20.43 -12.29
CA LYS A 3 48.72 19.57 -11.67
C LYS A 3 47.35 19.60 -12.38
N LEU A 4 47.27 20.17 -13.57
CA LEU A 4 46.03 20.47 -14.30
C LEU A 4 45.97 19.84 -15.70
N PHE A 5 47.02 19.13 -16.12
CA PHE A 5 47.01 18.40 -17.39
C PHE A 5 46.99 16.89 -17.12
N GLU A 6 46.00 16.21 -17.69
CA GLU A 6 45.96 14.76 -17.75
C GLU A 6 46.88 14.30 -18.88
N PHE A 7 47.84 13.42 -18.55
CA PHE A 7 48.75 12.82 -19.52
C PHE A 7 48.48 11.30 -19.54
N GLY A 8 48.35 10.72 -20.73
CA GLY A 8 48.13 9.28 -20.90
C GLY A 8 48.77 8.78 -22.20
N SER A 9 49.25 7.53 -22.19
CA SER A 9 49.73 6.83 -23.38
C SER A 9 48.64 5.87 -23.83
N LEU A 10 48.22 5.99 -25.10
CA LEU A 10 47.29 5.06 -25.75
C LEU A 10 48.10 4.18 -26.70
N ASN A 11 47.97 2.86 -26.58
CA ASN A 11 48.57 1.92 -27.52
C ASN A 11 47.85 2.01 -28.87
N GLU A 12 48.61 2.06 -29.98
CA GLU A 12 48.11 2.33 -31.34
C GLU A 12 47.05 1.33 -31.87
N ASN A 13 46.93 0.13 -31.28
CA ASN A 13 46.08 -0.95 -31.80
C ASN A 13 44.92 -1.41 -30.90
N ALA A 14 44.55 -0.69 -29.83
CA ALA A 14 43.54 -1.21 -28.90
C ALA A 14 42.70 -0.15 -28.17
N THR A 15 41.80 0.55 -28.87
CA THR A 15 40.95 1.59 -28.25
C THR A 15 39.86 1.02 -27.33
N LEU A 16 39.22 -0.09 -27.69
CA LEU A 16 38.14 -0.70 -26.88
C LEU A 16 38.67 -1.51 -25.69
N LEU A 17 39.76 -2.25 -25.87
CA LEU A 17 40.37 -3.06 -24.80
C LEU A 17 41.06 -2.20 -23.74
N THR A 18 41.70 -1.10 -24.13
CA THR A 18 42.21 -0.12 -23.15
C THR A 18 41.06 0.58 -22.42
N LEU A 19 39.97 0.93 -23.11
CA LEU A 19 38.80 1.53 -22.48
C LEU A 19 38.13 0.59 -21.47
N ASP A 20 37.93 -0.68 -21.82
CA ASP A 20 37.38 -1.70 -20.91
C ASP A 20 38.26 -1.87 -19.67
N GLN A 21 39.58 -2.02 -19.86
CA GLN A 21 40.53 -2.16 -18.76
C GLN A 21 40.58 -0.93 -17.86
N VAL A 22 40.53 0.27 -18.42
CA VAL A 22 40.53 1.52 -17.65
C VAL A 22 39.23 1.69 -16.87
N LEU A 23 38.08 1.37 -17.46
CA LEU A 23 36.79 1.43 -16.76
C LEU A 23 36.67 0.38 -15.65
N GLN A 24 37.05 -0.87 -15.92
CA GLN A 24 36.94 -1.98 -14.97
C GLN A 24 37.99 -1.94 -13.86
N ASN A 25 39.24 -1.62 -14.17
CA ASN A 25 40.35 -1.74 -13.21
C ASN A 25 40.72 -0.42 -12.53
N VAL A 26 40.32 0.74 -13.09
CA VAL A 26 40.68 2.05 -12.54
C VAL A 26 39.43 2.77 -12.02
N TYR A 27 38.48 3.11 -12.90
CA TYR A 27 37.38 4.00 -12.51
C TYR A 27 36.31 3.33 -11.65
N LEU A 28 35.90 2.08 -11.94
CA LEU A 28 34.92 1.36 -11.13
C LEU A 28 35.39 1.19 -9.67
N PRO A 29 36.62 0.72 -9.40
CA PRO A 29 37.16 0.63 -8.03
C PRO A 29 37.27 1.98 -7.32
N ILE A 30 37.70 3.03 -8.02
CA ILE A 30 37.82 4.39 -7.44
C ILE A 30 36.43 4.94 -7.05
N LEU A 31 35.43 4.75 -7.90
CA LEU A 31 34.06 5.22 -7.66
C LEU A 31 33.36 4.40 -6.56
N SER A 32 33.65 3.09 -6.46
CA SER A 32 33.14 2.28 -5.35
C SER A 32 33.83 2.58 -4.02
N TYR A 33 35.15 2.84 -4.02
CA TYR A 33 35.94 3.11 -2.82
C TYR A 33 35.73 4.54 -2.28
N SER A 34 35.51 5.52 -3.16
CA SER A 34 35.06 6.85 -2.75
C SER A 34 33.63 6.82 -2.15
N GLY A 35 32.84 5.80 -2.50
CA GLY A 35 31.53 5.54 -1.92
C GLY A 35 31.56 5.21 -0.43
N THR A 36 32.40 4.25 -0.03
CA THR A 36 32.54 3.79 1.36
C THR A 36 33.16 4.85 2.28
N ARG A 37 34.07 5.68 1.77
CA ARG A 37 34.70 6.76 2.54
C ARG A 37 33.73 7.91 2.87
N SER A 38 32.75 8.16 2.00
CA SER A 38 31.69 9.16 2.25
C SER A 38 30.65 8.68 3.27
N GLU A 39 30.47 7.38 3.44
CA GLU A 39 29.60 6.81 4.48
C GLU A 39 30.30 6.75 5.84
N GLN A 40 31.59 6.34 5.88
CA GLN A 40 32.38 6.33 7.13
C GLN A 40 32.72 7.73 7.66
N GLY A 41 32.81 8.74 6.78
CA GLY A 41 33.03 10.13 7.16
C GLY A 41 31.82 10.80 7.83
N ALA A 42 30.62 10.23 7.70
CA ALA A 42 29.41 10.73 8.35
C ALA A 42 29.29 10.29 9.82
N ASP A 43 29.86 9.13 10.18
CA ASP A 43 29.79 8.57 11.55
C ASP A 43 30.95 9.04 12.46
N SER A 44 31.91 9.81 11.94
CA SER A 44 33.13 10.19 12.68
C SER A 44 33.16 11.65 13.16
N ALA A 45 32.09 12.43 12.96
CA ALA A 45 32.04 13.85 13.32
C ALA A 45 30.95 14.13 14.38
N THR A 46 31.13 13.58 15.58
CA THR A 46 30.38 14.01 16.78
C THR A 46 31.34 14.38 17.91
N THR A 47 31.94 15.57 17.80
CA THR A 47 32.38 16.38 18.96
C THR A 47 32.63 17.81 18.48
N ALA A 48 31.61 18.66 18.57
CA ALA A 48 31.69 20.09 18.90
C ALA A 48 30.27 20.67 18.84
N GLU A 49 29.90 21.37 19.89
CA GLU A 49 28.60 22.04 20.09
C GLU A 49 28.30 23.06 18.99
N GLU A 50 27.09 23.04 18.43
CA GLU A 50 26.24 24.24 18.22
C GLU A 50 24.84 23.89 17.64
N THR A 51 23.86 24.66 18.11
CA THR A 51 22.39 24.70 17.95
C THR A 51 21.67 24.11 16.69
N PRO A 52 20.37 23.73 16.82
CA PRO A 52 19.65 22.97 15.79
C PRO A 52 18.96 23.87 14.74
N ARG A 53 19.36 23.76 13.48
CA ARG A 53 18.52 24.10 12.31
C ARG A 53 18.28 22.84 11.49
N ARG A 54 17.16 22.16 11.75
CA ARG A 54 16.75 20.91 11.09
C ARG A 54 15.69 21.23 10.02
N GLY A 55 15.97 20.86 8.75
CA GLY A 55 14.92 20.89 7.73
C GLY A 55 15.30 20.56 6.28
N SER A 56 16.51 20.85 5.78
CA SER A 56 16.75 20.83 4.32
C SER A 56 17.97 20.03 3.82
N MET A 57 18.95 19.71 4.67
CA MET A 57 20.20 19.06 4.21
C MET A 57 20.13 17.53 4.03
N GLY A 58 19.14 16.84 4.62
CA GLY A 58 19.02 15.37 4.57
C GLY A 58 18.47 14.82 3.25
N GLU A 59 17.70 15.61 2.49
CA GLU A 59 17.17 15.18 1.18
C GLU A 59 18.21 15.34 0.07
N ALA A 60 19.04 16.38 0.13
CA ALA A 60 20.11 16.60 -0.85
C ALA A 60 21.24 15.56 -0.76
N SER A 61 21.56 15.07 0.44
CA SER A 61 22.55 14.00 0.62
C SER A 61 22.04 12.66 0.12
N LYS A 62 20.78 12.30 0.41
CA LYS A 62 20.13 11.09 -0.12
C LYS A 62 19.99 11.14 -1.65
N GLY A 63 19.62 12.28 -2.22
CA GLY A 63 19.57 12.47 -3.67
C GLY A 63 20.93 12.27 -4.35
N ARG A 64 22.02 12.79 -3.75
CA ARG A 64 23.38 12.57 -4.25
C ARG A 64 23.82 11.10 -4.21
N VAL A 65 23.46 10.37 -3.15
CA VAL A 65 23.74 8.94 -3.04
C VAL A 65 22.99 8.15 -4.12
N VAL A 66 21.70 8.43 -4.32
CA VAL A 66 20.89 7.77 -5.36
C VAL A 66 21.40 8.06 -6.77
N ILE A 67 21.74 9.31 -7.09
CA ILE A 67 22.29 9.69 -8.41
C ILE A 67 23.66 9.01 -8.65
N ARG A 68 24.49 8.90 -7.62
CA ARG A 68 25.79 8.23 -7.69
C ARG A 68 25.63 6.73 -7.92
N ASP A 69 24.71 6.09 -7.21
CA ASP A 69 24.46 4.65 -7.34
C ASP A 69 23.84 4.33 -8.71
N GLU A 70 22.95 5.19 -9.22
CA GLU A 70 22.45 5.10 -10.60
C GLU A 70 23.57 5.27 -11.65
N PHE A 71 24.47 6.22 -11.43
CA PHE A 71 25.63 6.42 -12.31
C PHE A 71 26.58 5.22 -12.29
N LEU A 72 26.87 4.64 -11.12
CA LEU A 72 27.67 3.42 -10.98
C LEU A 72 27.03 2.23 -11.70
N ILE A 73 25.72 2.03 -11.54
CA ILE A 73 24.98 0.98 -12.26
C ILE A 73 25.07 1.19 -13.78
N ASN A 74 24.92 2.43 -14.25
CA ASN A 74 25.00 2.76 -15.67
C ASN A 74 26.43 2.59 -16.22
N LEU A 75 27.45 2.97 -15.44
CA LEU A 75 28.85 2.77 -15.80
C LEU A 75 29.21 1.29 -15.85
N GLN A 76 28.70 0.49 -14.94
CA GLN A 76 28.89 -0.95 -14.95
C GLN A 76 28.15 -1.63 -16.11
N LYS A 77 26.95 -1.17 -16.45
CA LYS A 77 26.25 -1.59 -17.68
C LYS A 77 27.05 -1.21 -18.93
N PHE A 78 27.66 -0.03 -18.95
CA PHE A 78 28.49 0.42 -20.06
C PHE A 78 29.78 -0.40 -20.19
N ALA A 79 30.48 -0.66 -19.09
CA ALA A 79 31.64 -1.55 -19.06
C ALA A 79 31.26 -2.98 -19.51
N ASN A 80 30.15 -3.52 -19.00
CA ASN A 80 29.64 -4.81 -19.45
C ASN A 80 29.24 -4.80 -20.94
N HIS A 81 28.71 -3.68 -21.44
CA HIS A 81 28.41 -3.52 -22.86
C HIS A 81 29.68 -3.47 -23.71
N ILE A 82 30.74 -2.78 -23.27
CA ILE A 82 32.05 -2.77 -23.94
C ILE A 82 32.66 -4.18 -23.91
N GLY A 83 32.69 -4.84 -22.76
CA GLY A 83 33.19 -6.21 -22.62
C GLY A 83 32.43 -7.20 -23.50
N ARG A 84 31.09 -7.11 -23.56
CA ARG A 84 30.27 -7.89 -24.51
C ARG A 84 30.55 -7.53 -25.95
N THR A 85 30.69 -6.25 -26.29
CA THR A 85 31.01 -5.80 -27.65
C THR A 85 32.39 -6.30 -28.08
N MET A 86 33.36 -6.34 -27.15
CA MET A 86 34.68 -6.94 -27.35
C MET A 86 34.61 -8.44 -27.52
N GLN A 87 33.85 -9.15 -26.69
CA GLN A 87 33.59 -10.58 -26.84
C GLN A 87 32.87 -10.89 -28.16
N GLN A 88 31.91 -10.06 -28.59
CA GLN A 88 31.22 -10.19 -29.87
C GLN A 88 32.14 -9.88 -31.07
N LEU A 89 33.03 -8.89 -30.95
CA LEU A 89 34.10 -8.60 -31.92
C LEU A 89 35.17 -9.71 -31.96
N ALA A 90 35.34 -10.46 -30.86
CA ALA A 90 36.34 -11.50 -30.70
C ALA A 90 35.83 -12.92 -31.00
N GLY A 91 34.55 -13.20 -30.78
CA GLY A 91 34.04 -14.54 -30.48
C GLY A 91 33.10 -15.16 -31.52
N ASP A 92 31.91 -14.60 -31.74
CA ASP A 92 30.83 -15.51 -32.20
C ASP A 92 30.66 -15.64 -33.72
N ILE A 93 30.98 -14.62 -34.53
CA ILE A 93 30.81 -14.73 -36.00
C ILE A 93 31.85 -13.85 -36.71
N ARG A 94 32.93 -14.46 -37.19
CA ARG A 94 33.98 -13.78 -37.97
C ARG A 94 33.99 -14.30 -39.40
N LEU A 95 34.01 -13.36 -40.35
CA LEU A 95 34.36 -13.68 -41.73
C LEU A 95 35.84 -14.07 -41.76
N VAL A 96 36.12 -15.34 -42.06
CA VAL A 96 37.49 -15.85 -42.18
C VAL A 96 38.11 -15.20 -43.40
N MET A 97 39.14 -14.38 -43.19
CA MET A 97 39.84 -13.71 -44.28
C MET A 97 40.90 -14.66 -44.83
N SER A 98 41.02 -14.75 -46.16
CA SER A 98 42.10 -15.50 -46.79
C SER A 98 43.44 -14.82 -46.52
N ASP A 99 44.48 -15.59 -46.21
CA ASP A 99 45.86 -15.10 -45.94
C ASP A 99 46.57 -14.58 -47.21
N LEU A 100 45.84 -14.38 -48.30
CA LEU A 100 46.36 -13.87 -49.56
C LEU A 100 46.79 -12.42 -49.42
N VAL A 101 48.08 -12.16 -49.60
CA VAL A 101 48.64 -10.81 -49.74
C VAL A 101 48.18 -10.26 -51.09
N LEU A 102 47.04 -9.58 -51.10
CA LEU A 102 46.52 -8.89 -52.27
C LEU A 102 47.42 -7.67 -52.58
N THR A 103 48.18 -7.74 -53.65
CA THR A 103 48.88 -6.58 -54.24
C THR A 103 47.86 -5.54 -54.73
N ASP A 104 48.28 -4.28 -54.89
CA ASP A 104 47.35 -3.20 -55.29
C ASP A 104 46.86 -3.29 -56.75
N ASP A 105 47.47 -4.16 -57.57
CA ASP A 105 47.11 -4.29 -58.98
C ASP A 105 45.99 -5.32 -59.21
N ILE A 106 44.76 -4.83 -59.12
CA ILE A 106 43.50 -5.59 -59.25
C ILE A 106 43.44 -6.36 -60.59
N SER A 107 44.00 -5.79 -61.66
CA SER A 107 43.90 -6.35 -63.02
C SER A 107 44.82 -7.55 -63.25
N GLU A 108 45.95 -7.63 -62.54
CA GLU A 108 46.85 -8.80 -62.59
C GLU A 108 46.29 -9.96 -61.75
N LEU A 109 45.73 -9.65 -60.58
CA LEU A 109 45.11 -10.63 -59.70
C LEU A 109 43.88 -11.29 -60.32
N ALA A 110 43.07 -10.54 -61.07
CA ALA A 110 41.91 -11.05 -61.78
C ALA A 110 42.25 -12.01 -62.94
N ARG A 111 43.49 -11.98 -63.46
CA ARG A 111 43.98 -12.87 -64.53
C ARG A 111 44.53 -14.20 -64.02
N ASN A 112 44.78 -14.34 -62.72
CA ASN A 112 45.31 -15.56 -62.14
C ASN A 112 44.17 -16.49 -61.67
N PRO A 113 43.93 -17.63 -62.35
CA PRO A 113 42.81 -18.52 -62.03
C PRO A 113 42.90 -19.17 -60.65
N GLU A 114 44.10 -19.38 -60.10
CA GLU A 114 44.27 -19.96 -58.75
C GLU A 114 43.86 -18.97 -57.65
N ILE A 115 44.19 -17.69 -57.84
CA ILE A 115 43.80 -16.62 -56.90
C ILE A 115 42.30 -16.40 -56.99
N VAL A 116 41.73 -16.36 -58.19
CA VAL A 116 40.27 -16.24 -58.38
C VAL A 116 39.52 -17.39 -57.71
N ALA A 117 39.94 -18.64 -57.91
CA ALA A 117 39.29 -19.80 -57.28
C ALA A 117 39.36 -19.76 -55.74
N SER A 118 40.49 -19.32 -55.17
CA SER A 118 40.63 -19.14 -53.72
C SER A 118 39.76 -18.00 -53.17
N LEU A 119 39.63 -16.91 -53.92
CA LEU A 119 38.73 -15.80 -53.59
C LEU A 119 37.26 -16.21 -53.71
N GLU A 120 36.88 -17.04 -54.68
CA GLU A 120 35.53 -17.61 -54.81
C GLU A 120 35.19 -18.54 -53.63
N GLN A 121 36.14 -19.38 -53.19
CA GLN A 121 35.95 -20.19 -51.99
C GLN A 121 35.80 -19.33 -50.73
N THR A 122 36.61 -18.28 -50.60
CA THR A 122 36.51 -17.33 -49.48
C THR A 122 35.16 -16.62 -49.48
N LEU A 123 34.66 -16.22 -50.65
CA LEU A 123 33.35 -15.63 -50.82
C LEU A 123 32.24 -16.60 -50.38
N HIS A 124 32.32 -17.87 -50.78
CA HIS A 124 31.38 -18.90 -50.39
C HIS A 124 31.38 -19.14 -48.86
N ASP A 125 32.56 -19.18 -48.23
CA ASP A 125 32.66 -19.35 -46.78
C ASP A 125 32.02 -18.15 -46.04
N TRP A 126 32.15 -16.94 -46.58
CA TRP A 126 31.45 -15.75 -46.07
C TRP A 126 29.94 -15.86 -46.24
N GLU A 127 29.45 -16.34 -47.39
CA GLU A 127 28.02 -16.59 -47.62
C GLU A 127 27.44 -17.56 -46.61
N VAL A 128 28.08 -18.72 -46.40
CA VAL A 128 27.65 -19.73 -45.42
C VAL A 128 27.61 -19.15 -44.01
N THR A 129 28.63 -18.38 -43.65
CA THR A 129 28.72 -17.71 -42.35
C THR A 129 27.59 -16.69 -42.17
N MET A 130 27.32 -15.85 -43.18
CA MET A 130 26.25 -14.87 -43.15
C MET A 130 24.85 -15.52 -43.11
N ALA A 131 24.63 -16.56 -43.91
CA ALA A 131 23.37 -17.28 -43.97
C ALA A 131 23.08 -17.99 -42.64
N SER A 132 24.06 -18.69 -42.07
CA SER A 132 23.97 -19.33 -40.76
C SER A 132 23.68 -18.30 -39.65
N ALA A 133 24.40 -17.18 -39.64
CA ALA A 133 24.16 -16.09 -38.70
C ALA A 133 22.74 -15.52 -38.80
N LEU A 134 22.27 -15.27 -40.02
CA LEU A 134 20.91 -14.77 -40.26
C LEU A 134 19.85 -15.77 -39.82
N GLU A 135 20.02 -17.05 -40.12
CA GLU A 135 19.11 -18.12 -39.71
C GLU A 135 19.03 -18.23 -38.19
N GLN A 136 20.17 -18.18 -37.49
CA GLN A 136 20.20 -18.14 -36.03
C GLN A 136 19.44 -16.94 -35.46
N GLN A 137 19.62 -15.75 -36.05
CA GLN A 137 18.92 -14.54 -35.61
C GLN A 137 17.42 -14.58 -35.92
N LEU A 138 16.99 -15.24 -37.00
CA LEU A 138 15.58 -15.42 -37.35
C LEU A 138 14.87 -16.40 -36.41
N ASN A 139 15.58 -17.44 -35.97
CA ASN A 139 15.06 -18.43 -35.02
C ASN A 139 15.10 -17.97 -33.55
N HIS A 140 15.86 -16.91 -33.25
CA HIS A 140 15.98 -16.39 -31.90
C HIS A 140 14.69 -15.69 -31.44
N THR A 141 14.20 -16.05 -30.25
CA THR A 141 13.05 -15.42 -29.60
C THR A 141 13.49 -14.63 -28.36
N PRO A 142 12.78 -13.56 -27.97
CA PRO A 142 13.17 -12.80 -26.79
C PRO A 142 13.11 -13.63 -25.52
N GLN A 143 14.15 -13.53 -24.68
CA GLN A 143 14.26 -14.30 -23.44
C GLN A 143 13.46 -13.65 -22.31
N GLY A 144 12.28 -14.21 -22.01
CA GLY A 144 11.39 -13.73 -20.95
C GLY A 144 10.16 -12.99 -21.48
N ASN A 145 9.17 -12.81 -20.59
CA ASN A 145 7.83 -12.34 -20.94
C ASN A 145 7.61 -10.83 -20.74
N GLY A 146 8.57 -10.15 -20.08
CA GLY A 146 8.49 -8.72 -19.81
C GLY A 146 8.82 -7.84 -21.03
N THR A 147 8.61 -6.54 -20.88
CA THR A 147 8.88 -5.55 -21.94
C THR A 147 10.37 -5.28 -22.14
N LEU A 148 11.16 -5.36 -21.06
CA LEU A 148 12.62 -5.21 -21.13
C LEU A 148 13.27 -6.34 -21.94
N ALA A 149 12.71 -7.54 -21.91
CA ALA A 149 13.20 -8.67 -22.71
C ALA A 149 13.08 -8.43 -24.22
N GLU A 150 12.01 -7.77 -24.68
CA GLU A 150 11.86 -7.37 -26.10
C GLU A 150 12.94 -6.36 -26.49
N MET A 151 13.21 -5.40 -25.62
CA MET A 151 14.23 -4.38 -25.85
C MET A 151 15.65 -4.98 -25.89
N ASP A 152 15.97 -5.86 -24.96
CA ASP A 152 17.27 -6.54 -24.91
C ASP A 152 17.47 -7.44 -26.13
N PHE A 153 16.41 -8.15 -26.56
CA PHE A 153 16.42 -8.94 -27.80
C PHE A 153 16.78 -8.10 -29.03
N TRP A 154 16.11 -6.95 -29.23
CA TRP A 154 16.42 -6.10 -30.38
C TRP A 154 17.80 -5.44 -30.29
N ARG A 155 18.28 -5.12 -29.08
CA ARG A 155 19.65 -4.63 -28.88
C ARG A 155 20.69 -5.68 -29.25
N GLU A 156 20.50 -6.91 -28.80
CA GLU A 156 21.39 -8.04 -29.10
C GLU A 156 21.39 -8.34 -30.60
N ARG A 157 20.21 -8.46 -31.22
CA ARG A 157 20.08 -8.67 -32.67
C ARG A 157 20.74 -7.55 -33.48
N ASN A 158 20.55 -6.29 -33.08
CA ASN A 158 21.23 -5.16 -33.72
C ASN A 158 22.75 -5.23 -33.54
N ALA A 159 23.24 -5.59 -32.35
CA ALA A 159 24.68 -5.73 -32.10
C ALA A 159 25.32 -6.81 -32.99
N THR A 160 24.72 -8.01 -33.06
CA THR A 160 25.20 -9.12 -33.88
C THR A 160 25.20 -8.77 -35.37
N LEU A 161 24.09 -8.24 -35.89
CA LEU A 161 23.98 -7.85 -37.30
C LEU A 161 24.88 -6.66 -37.65
N SER A 162 25.03 -5.69 -36.74
CA SER A 162 25.95 -4.56 -36.93
C SER A 162 27.39 -5.03 -37.02
N ALA A 163 27.80 -5.98 -36.18
CA ALA A 163 29.15 -6.52 -36.21
C ALA A 163 29.47 -7.19 -37.56
N LEU A 164 28.53 -7.93 -38.13
CA LEU A 164 28.68 -8.55 -39.46
C LEU A 164 28.72 -7.51 -40.58
N VAL A 165 27.82 -6.52 -40.56
CA VAL A 165 27.79 -5.45 -41.57
C VAL A 165 29.08 -4.61 -41.52
N GLU A 166 29.63 -4.33 -40.34
CA GLU A 166 30.92 -3.63 -40.23
C GLU A 166 32.11 -4.48 -40.71
N GLN A 167 32.06 -5.81 -40.55
CA GLN A 167 33.07 -6.69 -41.15
C GLN A 167 33.05 -6.66 -42.68
N LEU A 168 31.87 -6.58 -43.30
CA LEU A 168 31.71 -6.50 -44.76
C LEU A 168 32.18 -5.17 -45.37
N LYS A 169 32.24 -4.10 -44.56
CA LYS A 169 32.76 -2.78 -44.99
C LYS A 169 34.28 -2.68 -44.92
N ARG A 170 34.98 -3.76 -44.55
CA ARG A 170 36.45 -3.74 -44.50
C ARG A 170 37.01 -3.55 -45.92
N PRO A 171 38.07 -2.75 -46.10
CA PRO A 171 38.64 -2.46 -47.42
C PRO A 171 39.11 -3.72 -48.15
N LEU A 172 39.51 -4.77 -47.41
CA LEU A 172 39.89 -6.05 -48.00
C LEU A 172 38.69 -6.78 -48.63
N VAL A 173 37.50 -6.71 -48.02
CA VAL A 173 36.27 -7.29 -48.59
C VAL A 173 35.88 -6.55 -49.86
N GLU A 174 35.96 -5.22 -49.87
CA GLU A 174 35.71 -4.41 -51.07
C GLU A 174 36.71 -4.71 -52.19
N LYS A 175 37.99 -4.92 -51.86
CA LYS A 175 39.00 -5.37 -52.84
C LYS A 175 38.67 -6.74 -53.43
N VAL A 176 38.24 -7.72 -52.63
CA VAL A 176 37.85 -9.05 -53.12
C VAL A 176 36.65 -8.97 -54.08
N ILE A 177 35.63 -8.19 -53.72
CA ILE A 177 34.45 -7.93 -54.57
C ILE A 177 34.89 -7.26 -55.89
N ALA A 178 35.79 -6.28 -55.84
CA ALA A 178 36.29 -5.58 -57.02
C ALA A 178 37.06 -6.52 -57.98
N ILE A 179 37.91 -7.41 -57.46
CA ILE A 179 38.63 -8.41 -58.26
C ILE A 179 37.65 -9.36 -58.94
N LEU A 180 36.72 -9.96 -58.18
CA LEU A 180 35.74 -10.93 -58.70
C LEU A 180 34.74 -10.30 -59.69
N SER A 181 34.49 -8.99 -59.59
CA SER A 181 33.65 -8.26 -60.55
C SER A 181 34.26 -8.16 -61.95
N GLN A 182 35.60 -8.17 -62.07
CA GLN A 182 36.27 -8.13 -63.36
C GLN A 182 36.22 -9.48 -64.09
N THR A 183 36.10 -10.57 -63.34
CA THR A 183 36.08 -11.94 -63.87
C THR A 183 34.68 -12.42 -64.24
N SER A 184 33.63 -11.62 -63.99
CA SER A 184 32.21 -11.96 -64.25
C SER A 184 31.77 -13.29 -63.61
N SER A 185 32.21 -13.53 -62.37
CA SER A 185 31.88 -14.75 -61.62
C SER A 185 30.40 -14.78 -61.20
N ASP A 186 29.72 -15.91 -61.43
CA ASP A 186 28.34 -16.14 -60.98
C ASP A 186 28.21 -16.08 -59.45
N SER A 187 29.27 -16.45 -58.72
CA SER A 187 29.34 -16.44 -57.25
C SER A 187 29.15 -15.04 -56.65
N LEU A 188 29.50 -13.98 -57.38
CA LEU A 188 29.33 -12.60 -56.92
C LEU A 188 27.85 -12.21 -56.76
N SER A 189 26.99 -12.74 -57.62
CA SER A 189 25.55 -12.44 -57.60
C SER A 189 24.86 -13.00 -56.36
N THR A 190 25.22 -14.23 -55.97
CA THR A 190 24.74 -14.91 -54.76
C THR A 190 25.20 -14.18 -53.49
N PHE A 191 26.46 -13.76 -53.45
CA PHE A 191 27.01 -13.03 -52.32
C PHE A 191 26.34 -11.67 -52.12
N GLU A 192 26.16 -10.90 -53.20
CA GLU A 192 25.45 -9.61 -53.14
C GLU A 192 23.99 -9.79 -52.70
N TYR A 193 23.31 -10.89 -53.07
CA TYR A 193 21.99 -11.21 -52.52
C TYR A 193 22.02 -11.39 -50.99
N HIS A 194 22.93 -12.22 -50.46
CA HIS A 194 23.03 -12.46 -49.02
C HIS A 194 23.44 -11.20 -48.23
N LYS A 195 24.36 -10.40 -48.78
CA LYS A 195 24.77 -9.10 -48.23
C LYS A 195 23.61 -8.10 -48.18
N ASN A 196 22.77 -8.07 -49.21
CA ASN A 196 21.58 -7.21 -49.25
C ASN A 196 20.52 -7.65 -48.23
N GLU A 197 20.24 -8.94 -48.11
CA GLU A 197 19.33 -9.46 -47.07
C GLU A 197 19.86 -9.17 -45.66
N LEU A 198 21.15 -9.37 -45.40
CA LEU A 198 21.78 -9.01 -44.12
C LEU A 198 21.60 -7.52 -43.81
N THR A 199 21.87 -6.66 -44.79
CA THR A 199 21.74 -5.19 -44.64
C THR A 199 20.30 -4.79 -44.34
N LYS A 200 19.32 -5.42 -45.00
CA LYS A 200 17.89 -5.19 -44.77
C LYS A 200 17.49 -5.53 -43.32
N TYR A 201 17.87 -6.70 -42.80
CA TYR A 201 17.58 -7.06 -41.41
C TYR A 201 18.33 -6.19 -40.40
N TYR A 202 19.56 -5.76 -40.71
CA TYR A 202 20.30 -4.81 -39.89
C TYR A 202 19.58 -3.46 -39.79
N VAL A 203 19.11 -2.92 -40.92
CA VAL A 203 18.36 -1.64 -40.94
C VAL A 203 17.07 -1.75 -40.14
N GLU A 204 16.33 -2.86 -40.27
CA GLU A 204 15.14 -3.14 -39.44
C GLU A 204 15.49 -3.16 -37.95
N ALA A 205 16.50 -3.95 -37.55
CA ALA A 205 16.90 -4.07 -36.15
C ALA A 205 17.33 -2.72 -35.56
N LYS A 206 18.09 -1.94 -36.32
CA LYS A 206 18.55 -0.59 -35.94
C LYS A 206 17.40 0.38 -35.71
N ASP A 207 16.41 0.41 -36.60
CA ASP A 207 15.25 1.28 -36.45
C ASP A 207 14.37 0.83 -35.29
N ASN A 208 14.16 -0.49 -35.11
CA ASN A 208 13.41 -1.03 -33.99
C ASN A 208 14.04 -0.65 -32.63
N VAL A 209 15.37 -0.76 -32.51
CA VAL A 209 16.08 -0.31 -31.30
C VAL A 209 15.84 1.17 -31.04
N ARG A 210 15.90 2.04 -32.05
CA ARG A 210 15.64 3.48 -31.88
C ARG A 210 14.25 3.77 -31.33
N PHE A 211 13.21 3.12 -31.85
CA PHE A 211 11.85 3.31 -31.35
C PHE A 211 11.67 2.76 -29.95
N LEU A 212 12.18 1.55 -29.65
CA LEU A 212 12.08 0.97 -28.31
C LEU A 212 12.84 1.77 -27.25
N LEU A 213 13.96 2.41 -27.60
CA LEU A 213 14.69 3.32 -26.70
C LEU A 213 13.83 4.50 -26.25
N THR A 214 12.87 4.97 -27.06
CA THR A 214 11.93 6.02 -26.63
C THR A 214 10.98 5.57 -25.52
N LEU A 215 10.77 4.26 -25.38
CA LEU A 215 9.87 3.63 -24.39
C LEU A 215 10.62 3.08 -23.16
N GLU A 216 11.95 3.06 -23.19
CA GLU A 216 12.79 2.41 -22.17
C GLU A 216 12.47 2.90 -20.75
N ARG A 217 12.28 4.21 -20.58
CA ARG A 217 11.96 4.80 -19.28
C ARG A 217 10.61 4.30 -18.77
N HIS A 218 9.60 4.23 -19.64
CA HIS A 218 8.28 3.72 -19.27
C HIS A 218 8.35 2.24 -18.89
N PHE A 219 9.09 1.42 -19.64
CA PHE A 219 9.29 0.00 -19.32
C PHE A 219 9.99 -0.21 -17.99
N LYS A 220 11.01 0.58 -17.67
CA LYS A 220 11.66 0.56 -16.34
C LYS A 220 10.70 0.97 -15.23
N ASN A 221 9.86 1.97 -15.45
CA ASN A 221 8.85 2.37 -14.46
C ASN A 221 7.81 1.26 -14.22
N LEU A 222 7.42 0.51 -15.25
CA LEU A 222 6.51 -0.64 -15.10
C LEU A 222 7.17 -1.79 -14.33
N ALA A 223 8.40 -2.16 -14.70
CA ALA A 223 9.11 -3.30 -14.11
C ALA A 223 9.63 -3.03 -12.69
N HIS A 224 10.13 -1.82 -12.44
CA HIS A 224 10.88 -1.46 -11.23
C HIS A 224 10.31 -0.27 -10.45
N GLY A 225 9.16 0.29 -10.86
CA GLY A 225 8.54 1.41 -10.16
C GLY A 225 8.24 1.09 -8.68
N ALA A 226 8.53 2.01 -7.78
CA ALA A 226 8.44 1.77 -6.34
C ALA A 226 7.01 1.46 -5.85
N ASN A 227 5.99 2.11 -6.41
CA ASN A 227 4.59 1.97 -6.03
C ASN A 227 3.65 2.06 -7.24
N PHE A 228 2.36 1.75 -7.05
CA PHE A 228 1.37 1.84 -8.13
C PHE A 228 1.17 3.26 -8.64
N LYS A 229 1.40 4.30 -7.82
CA LYS A 229 1.32 5.70 -8.26
C LYS A 229 2.23 6.00 -9.44
N VAL A 230 3.49 5.56 -9.40
CA VAL A 230 4.43 5.71 -10.53
C VAL A 230 3.90 5.05 -11.79
N ILE A 231 3.25 3.88 -11.65
CA ILE A 231 2.69 3.14 -12.78
C ILE A 231 1.45 3.84 -13.36
N LEU A 232 0.53 4.29 -12.50
CA LEU A 232 -0.67 5.05 -12.87
C LEU A 232 -0.32 6.33 -13.64
N GLU A 233 0.76 7.02 -13.25
CA GLU A 233 1.26 8.21 -13.96
C GLU A 233 1.96 7.83 -15.28
N THR A 234 2.60 6.67 -15.34
CA THR A 234 3.35 6.19 -16.52
C THR A 234 2.42 5.69 -17.63
N ILE A 235 1.30 5.01 -17.31
CA ILE A 235 0.41 4.37 -18.28
C ILE A 235 -0.10 5.33 -19.38
N PRO A 236 -0.67 6.52 -19.06
CA PRO A 236 -1.13 7.45 -20.09
C PRO A 236 0.01 7.96 -20.99
N SER A 237 1.18 8.23 -20.41
CA SER A 237 2.36 8.68 -21.16
C SER A 237 2.89 7.58 -22.07
N LEU A 238 2.95 6.34 -21.59
CA LEU A 238 3.34 5.16 -22.35
C LEU A 238 2.40 4.93 -23.54
N MET A 239 1.09 5.00 -23.31
CA MET A 239 0.10 4.77 -24.37
C MET A 239 0.21 5.82 -25.49
N ASN A 240 0.45 7.09 -25.13
CA ASN A 240 0.72 8.14 -26.12
C ASN A 240 2.05 7.90 -26.87
N ALA A 241 3.09 7.43 -26.18
CA ALA A 241 4.36 7.10 -26.83
C ALA A 241 4.20 5.92 -27.81
N LEU A 242 3.47 4.88 -27.43
CA LEU A 242 3.12 3.75 -28.30
C LEU A 242 2.31 4.20 -29.51
N ARG A 243 1.39 5.15 -29.35
CA ARG A 243 0.69 5.80 -30.47
C ARG A 243 1.65 6.47 -31.45
N MET A 244 2.64 7.21 -30.96
CA MET A 244 3.63 7.85 -31.83
C MET A 244 4.49 6.80 -32.56
N VAL A 245 4.87 5.72 -31.87
CA VAL A 245 5.60 4.60 -32.48
C VAL A 245 4.77 3.93 -33.57
N TRP A 246 3.47 3.72 -33.36
CA TRP A 246 2.55 3.18 -34.37
C TRP A 246 2.49 4.02 -35.65
N ILE A 247 2.42 5.34 -35.48
CA ILE A 247 2.24 6.28 -36.59
C ILE A 247 3.54 6.45 -37.38
N ILE A 248 4.69 6.48 -36.69
CA ILE A 248 5.99 6.85 -37.31
C ILE A 248 6.80 5.62 -37.73
N SER A 249 6.74 4.50 -36.99
CA SER A 249 7.57 3.34 -37.25
C SER A 249 7.15 2.59 -38.50
N ARG A 250 8.13 2.14 -39.29
CA ARG A 250 7.89 1.33 -40.50
C ARG A 250 7.62 -0.15 -40.22
N HIS A 251 8.02 -0.62 -39.03
CA HIS A 251 7.97 -2.03 -38.64
C HIS A 251 7.01 -2.27 -37.48
N TYR A 252 6.94 -1.33 -36.53
CA TYR A 252 5.98 -1.35 -35.43
C TYR A 252 4.61 -0.74 -35.80
N ASN A 253 4.33 -0.48 -37.08
CA ASN A 253 2.98 -0.14 -37.55
C ASN A 253 2.16 -1.37 -38.00
N ARG A 254 2.58 -2.58 -37.58
CA ARG A 254 1.93 -3.85 -37.89
C ARG A 254 1.53 -4.59 -36.62
N ASP A 255 0.39 -5.28 -36.70
CA ASP A 255 -0.15 -6.07 -35.58
C ASP A 255 0.84 -7.15 -35.11
N GLU A 256 1.57 -7.76 -36.04
CA GLU A 256 2.58 -8.80 -35.77
C GLU A 256 3.67 -8.37 -34.78
N ARG A 257 3.97 -7.07 -34.70
CA ARG A 257 4.99 -6.52 -33.78
C ARG A 257 4.37 -5.81 -32.58
N MET A 258 3.29 -5.06 -32.78
CA MET A 258 2.69 -4.30 -31.69
C MET A 258 1.85 -5.14 -30.75
N VAL A 259 1.14 -6.15 -31.25
CA VAL A 259 0.32 -7.01 -30.37
C VAL A 259 1.21 -7.74 -29.36
N PRO A 260 2.31 -8.41 -29.74
CA PRO A 260 3.22 -9.01 -28.76
C PRO A 260 3.81 -8.00 -27.76
N LEU A 261 4.16 -6.78 -28.20
CA LEU A 261 4.66 -5.75 -27.30
C LEU A 261 3.60 -5.33 -26.27
N MET A 262 2.36 -5.14 -26.71
CA MET A 262 1.22 -4.82 -25.83
C MET A 262 0.91 -5.96 -24.85
N GLU A 263 1.03 -7.21 -25.29
CA GLU A 263 0.91 -8.39 -24.42
C GLU A 263 2.00 -8.42 -23.35
N ARG A 264 3.24 -8.10 -23.70
CA ARG A 264 4.35 -7.99 -22.74
C ARG A 264 4.10 -6.88 -21.71
N ILE A 265 3.53 -5.74 -22.13
CA ILE A 265 3.13 -4.66 -21.21
C ILE A 265 2.03 -5.14 -20.25
N ALA A 266 0.98 -5.78 -20.79
CA ALA A 266 -0.09 -6.35 -19.98
C ALA A 266 0.43 -7.43 -19.01
N TRP A 267 1.39 -8.25 -19.44
CA TRP A 267 2.07 -9.23 -18.60
C TRP A 267 2.84 -8.57 -17.45
N GLU A 268 3.60 -7.50 -17.73
CA GLU A 268 4.37 -6.78 -16.70
C GLU A 268 3.45 -6.14 -15.65
N LEU A 269 2.33 -5.54 -16.09
CA LEU A 269 1.30 -4.99 -15.18
C LEU A 269 0.67 -6.08 -14.32
N ALA A 270 0.30 -7.22 -14.93
CA ALA A 270 -0.23 -8.37 -14.22
C ALA A 270 0.77 -8.90 -13.19
N GLU A 271 2.03 -9.06 -13.56
CA GLU A 271 3.08 -9.55 -12.68
C GLU A 271 3.33 -8.60 -11.49
N ARG A 272 3.27 -7.28 -11.74
CA ARG A 272 3.36 -6.28 -10.66
C ARG A 272 2.21 -6.41 -9.68
N VAL A 273 0.98 -6.57 -10.16
CA VAL A 273 -0.20 -6.77 -9.30
C VAL A 273 -0.08 -8.08 -8.51
N ALA A 274 0.32 -9.17 -9.14
CA ALA A 274 0.50 -10.47 -8.47
C ALA A 274 1.54 -10.40 -7.33
N LYS A 275 2.63 -9.65 -7.53
CA LYS A 275 3.67 -9.43 -6.50
C LYS A 275 3.16 -8.63 -5.31
N VAL A 276 2.39 -7.56 -5.54
CA VAL A 276 1.89 -6.68 -4.46
C VAL A 276 0.69 -7.29 -3.75
N VAL A 277 -0.23 -7.90 -4.50
CA VAL A 277 -1.49 -8.48 -4.00
C VAL A 277 -1.33 -10.00 -3.84
N ASN A 278 -0.31 -10.42 -3.09
CA ASN A 278 -0.12 -11.84 -2.79
C ASN A 278 -1.08 -12.26 -1.68
N ILE A 279 -2.07 -13.09 -2.01
CA ILE A 279 -3.18 -13.49 -1.13
C ILE A 279 -2.69 -14.12 0.18
N ARG A 280 -1.56 -14.83 0.18
CA ARG A 280 -1.01 -15.49 1.37
C ARG A 280 -0.43 -14.50 2.39
N THR A 281 -0.01 -13.32 1.95
CA THR A 281 0.67 -12.33 2.79
C THR A 281 -0.16 -11.08 3.00
N ILE A 282 -0.92 -10.64 2.00
CA ILE A 282 -1.70 -9.41 2.05
C ILE A 282 -2.76 -9.46 3.15
N LEU A 283 -3.39 -10.62 3.34
CA LEU A 283 -4.45 -10.82 4.31
C LEU A 283 -3.97 -10.77 5.78
N LYS A 284 -2.65 -10.77 6.01
CA LYS A 284 -2.03 -10.60 7.33
C LYS A 284 -1.78 -9.14 7.70
N GLU A 285 -1.93 -8.23 6.74
CA GLU A 285 -1.77 -6.79 6.97
C GLU A 285 -3.06 -6.18 7.55
N SER A 286 -3.01 -4.91 7.95
CA SER A 286 -4.21 -4.22 8.44
C SER A 286 -5.24 -4.03 7.31
N PRO A 287 -6.56 -4.15 7.59
CA PRO A 287 -7.61 -3.98 6.58
C PRO A 287 -7.49 -2.68 5.77
N ALA A 288 -7.08 -1.58 6.40
CA ALA A 288 -6.84 -0.29 5.73
C ALA A 288 -5.74 -0.39 4.65
N THR A 289 -4.64 -1.07 4.95
CA THR A 289 -3.52 -1.26 4.00
C THR A 289 -3.93 -2.15 2.83
N ILE A 290 -4.67 -3.23 3.12
CA ILE A 290 -5.20 -4.14 2.10
C ILE A 290 -6.10 -3.37 1.13
N LYS A 291 -7.02 -2.55 1.63
CA LYS A 291 -7.93 -1.74 0.81
C LYS A 291 -7.18 -0.77 -0.11
N VAL A 292 -6.14 -0.11 0.38
CA VAL A 292 -5.31 0.79 -0.44
C VAL A 292 -4.60 0.00 -1.54
N LYS A 293 -3.87 -1.07 -1.19
CA LYS A 293 -3.13 -1.88 -2.19
C LYS A 293 -4.03 -2.50 -3.25
N THR A 294 -5.16 -3.06 -2.86
CA THR A 294 -6.14 -3.69 -3.79
C THR A 294 -6.81 -2.67 -4.69
N SER A 295 -7.21 -1.51 -4.15
CA SER A 295 -7.83 -0.44 -4.94
C SER A 295 -6.86 0.18 -5.95
N GLU A 296 -5.60 0.41 -5.56
CA GLU A 296 -4.55 0.90 -6.47
C GLU A 296 -4.20 -0.12 -7.56
N ALA A 297 -4.13 -1.40 -7.22
CA ALA A 297 -3.90 -2.49 -8.16
C ALA A 297 -5.04 -2.58 -9.19
N LYS A 298 -6.30 -2.61 -8.73
CA LYS A 298 -7.49 -2.58 -9.61
C LYS A 298 -7.48 -1.36 -10.51
N ARG A 299 -7.20 -0.17 -9.94
CA ARG A 299 -7.14 1.08 -10.68
C ARG A 299 -6.08 1.04 -11.78
N THR A 300 -4.93 0.43 -11.52
CA THR A 300 -3.84 0.29 -12.51
C THR A 300 -4.27 -0.56 -13.69
N LEU A 301 -4.92 -1.70 -13.43
CA LEU A 301 -5.42 -2.60 -14.48
C LEU A 301 -6.56 -1.97 -15.29
N ASN A 302 -7.48 -1.26 -14.63
CA ASN A 302 -8.56 -0.54 -15.30
C ASN A 302 -8.03 0.63 -16.15
N GLN A 303 -7.09 1.42 -15.62
CA GLN A 303 -6.51 2.55 -16.34
C GLN A 303 -5.75 2.11 -17.60
N TRP A 304 -5.07 0.95 -17.55
CA TRP A 304 -4.46 0.35 -18.75
C TRP A 304 -5.49 0.15 -19.87
N LYS A 305 -6.64 -0.41 -19.54
CA LYS A 305 -7.72 -0.66 -20.49
C LYS A 305 -8.40 0.62 -20.96
N GLU A 306 -8.71 1.53 -20.04
CA GLU A 306 -9.34 2.83 -20.34
C GLU A 306 -8.47 3.65 -21.28
N THR A 307 -7.18 3.83 -20.95
CA THR A 307 -6.25 4.63 -21.77
C THR A 307 -6.02 4.02 -23.16
N TYR A 308 -6.09 2.68 -23.30
CA TYR A 308 -6.07 2.04 -24.61
C TYR A 308 -7.28 2.44 -25.45
N PHE A 309 -8.49 2.36 -24.90
CA PHE A 309 -9.72 2.73 -25.63
C PHE A 309 -9.77 4.23 -25.95
N GLU A 310 -9.31 5.09 -25.04
CA GLU A 310 -9.17 6.53 -25.31
C GLU A 310 -8.20 6.79 -26.47
N THR A 311 -7.05 6.10 -26.48
CA THR A 311 -6.04 6.25 -27.52
C THR A 311 -6.55 5.74 -28.87
N ARG A 312 -7.23 4.59 -28.87
CA ARG A 312 -7.93 4.05 -30.04
C ARG A 312 -8.93 5.05 -30.60
N ALA A 313 -9.79 5.62 -29.76
CA ALA A 313 -10.78 6.62 -30.20
C ALA A 313 -10.11 7.85 -30.82
N LYS A 314 -8.96 8.30 -30.29
CA LYS A 314 -8.17 9.41 -30.86
C LYS A 314 -7.60 9.08 -32.24
N ILE A 315 -7.16 7.83 -32.47
CA ILE A 315 -6.64 7.36 -33.77
C ILE A 315 -7.78 7.23 -34.78
N GLU A 316 -8.94 6.70 -34.36
CA GLU A 316 -10.12 6.62 -35.24
C GLU A 316 -10.64 8.01 -35.64
N ALA A 317 -10.60 8.97 -34.69
CA ALA A 317 -10.99 10.36 -34.96
C ALA A 317 -10.00 11.11 -35.88
N SER A 318 -8.71 10.74 -35.91
CA SER A 318 -7.73 11.38 -36.81
C SER A 318 -7.95 10.97 -38.27
N GLY A 319 -8.55 9.79 -38.51
CA GLY A 319 -9.01 9.29 -39.81
C GLY A 319 -7.93 9.07 -40.87
N ARG A 320 -6.67 9.37 -40.56
CA ARG A 320 -5.52 9.34 -41.47
C ARG A 320 -4.53 8.22 -41.18
N ASP A 321 -4.61 7.63 -39.99
CA ASP A 321 -3.63 6.67 -39.48
C ASP A 321 -4.14 5.23 -39.62
N ALA A 322 -3.22 4.26 -39.62
CA ALA A 322 -3.57 2.84 -39.64
C ALA A 322 -4.46 2.46 -38.45
N ARG A 323 -5.47 1.60 -38.68
CA ARG A 323 -6.44 1.19 -37.66
C ARG A 323 -5.73 0.53 -36.48
N TRP A 324 -5.94 1.08 -35.29
CA TRP A 324 -5.41 0.56 -34.02
C TRP A 324 -6.48 -0.29 -33.34
N GLU A 325 -6.57 -1.56 -33.70
CA GLU A 325 -7.50 -2.49 -33.07
C GLU A 325 -6.88 -3.87 -32.91
N PHE A 326 -6.84 -4.35 -31.67
CA PHE A 326 -6.19 -5.61 -31.32
C PHE A 326 -7.19 -6.55 -30.63
N ASP A 327 -6.85 -7.84 -30.58
CA ASP A 327 -7.67 -8.83 -29.90
C ASP A 327 -7.78 -8.51 -28.40
N ARG A 328 -9.00 -8.16 -27.98
CA ARG A 328 -9.32 -7.76 -26.61
C ARG A 328 -9.06 -8.87 -25.61
N LYS A 329 -9.24 -10.13 -25.99
CA LYS A 329 -9.00 -11.26 -25.07
C LYS A 329 -7.52 -11.37 -24.75
N ARG A 330 -6.67 -11.29 -25.78
CA ARG A 330 -5.21 -11.33 -25.62
C ARG A 330 -4.67 -10.23 -24.71
N LEU A 331 -5.21 -9.00 -24.83
CA LEU A 331 -4.72 -7.86 -24.05
C LEU A 331 -5.35 -7.73 -22.65
N PHE A 332 -6.63 -8.07 -22.51
CA PHE A 332 -7.41 -7.69 -21.32
C PHE A 332 -7.96 -8.86 -20.51
N GLU A 333 -8.09 -10.08 -21.04
CA GLU A 333 -8.76 -11.16 -20.31
C GLU A 333 -8.09 -11.47 -18.96
N ARG A 334 -6.76 -11.53 -18.94
CA ARG A 334 -5.99 -11.73 -17.71
C ARG A 334 -6.08 -10.53 -16.76
N THR A 335 -5.90 -9.32 -17.27
CA THR A 335 -5.90 -8.11 -16.42
C THR A 335 -7.29 -7.79 -15.87
N ASP A 336 -8.35 -7.98 -16.65
CA ASP A 336 -9.75 -7.87 -16.22
C ASP A 336 -10.06 -8.89 -15.11
N TYR A 337 -9.66 -10.15 -15.30
CA TYR A 337 -9.86 -11.18 -14.29
C TYR A 337 -9.10 -10.83 -12.99
N MET A 338 -7.83 -10.42 -13.08
CA MET A 338 -7.06 -10.00 -11.90
C MET A 338 -7.70 -8.80 -11.19
N ALA A 339 -8.29 -7.86 -11.92
CA ALA A 339 -9.02 -6.74 -11.34
C ALA A 339 -10.25 -7.20 -10.54
N THR A 340 -10.96 -8.26 -10.98
CA THR A 340 -12.05 -8.86 -10.20
C THR A 340 -11.55 -9.52 -8.92
N ILE A 341 -10.39 -10.19 -8.95
CA ILE A 341 -9.78 -10.78 -7.75
C ILE A 341 -9.36 -9.69 -6.76
N CYS A 342 -8.78 -8.59 -7.24
CA CYS A 342 -8.46 -7.44 -6.39
C CYS A 342 -9.71 -6.85 -5.73
N GLU A 343 -10.84 -6.81 -6.43
CA GLU A 343 -12.13 -6.38 -5.86
C GLU A 343 -12.63 -7.35 -4.77
N ASP A 344 -12.58 -8.65 -5.03
CA ASP A 344 -12.98 -9.67 -4.05
C ASP A 344 -12.13 -9.57 -2.76
N ILE A 345 -10.81 -9.34 -2.88
CA ILE A 345 -9.93 -9.15 -1.71
C ILE A 345 -10.24 -7.81 -1.00
N HIS A 346 -10.59 -6.77 -1.76
CA HIS A 346 -11.04 -5.51 -1.19
C HIS A 346 -12.32 -5.68 -0.37
N GLU A 347 -13.29 -6.44 -0.89
CA GLU A 347 -14.53 -6.82 -0.18
C GLU A 347 -14.21 -7.54 1.13
N VAL A 348 -13.29 -8.51 1.12
CA VAL A 348 -12.85 -9.21 2.34
C VAL A 348 -12.32 -8.23 3.38
N ALA A 349 -11.42 -7.32 2.99
CA ALA A 349 -10.87 -6.33 3.91
C ALA A 349 -11.91 -5.35 4.44
N GLN A 350 -12.86 -4.94 3.59
CA GLN A 350 -13.99 -4.10 4.00
C GLN A 350 -14.87 -4.80 5.04
N VAL A 351 -15.21 -6.07 4.81
CA VAL A 351 -16.03 -6.87 5.74
C VAL A 351 -15.33 -7.04 7.09
N LEU A 352 -14.02 -7.28 7.10
CA LEU A 352 -13.23 -7.37 8.34
C LEU A 352 -13.25 -6.05 9.13
N GLU A 353 -13.00 -4.92 8.44
CA GLU A 353 -13.04 -3.59 9.06
C GLU A 353 -14.41 -3.29 9.66
N GLU A 354 -15.49 -3.57 8.92
CA GLU A 354 -16.87 -3.38 9.39
C GLU A 354 -17.18 -4.24 10.62
N PHE A 355 -16.73 -5.51 10.66
CA PHE A 355 -16.92 -6.35 11.84
C PHE A 355 -16.09 -5.89 13.04
N TYR A 356 -14.83 -5.48 12.87
CA TYR A 356 -14.02 -4.97 13.98
C TYR A 356 -14.57 -3.67 14.55
N ASN A 357 -15.14 -2.82 13.69
CA ASN A 357 -15.84 -1.62 14.11
C ASN A 357 -17.08 -1.95 14.97
N ILE A 358 -17.83 -3.00 14.61
CA ILE A 358 -19.02 -3.46 15.34
C ILE A 358 -18.66 -4.12 16.68
N PHE A 359 -17.67 -5.02 16.68
CA PHE A 359 -17.25 -5.76 17.86
C PHE A 359 -16.14 -5.05 18.66
N GLY A 360 -16.09 -3.72 18.56
CA GLY A 360 -15.12 -2.88 19.27
C GLY A 360 -15.35 -2.80 20.78
N PRO A 361 -14.51 -2.02 21.49
CA PRO A 361 -14.57 -1.88 22.95
C PRO A 361 -15.92 -1.32 23.45
N GLU A 362 -16.64 -0.58 22.61
CA GLU A 362 -17.93 0.04 22.96
C GLU A 362 -19.02 -1.01 23.20
N LEU A 363 -19.14 -1.99 22.32
CA LEU A 363 -20.06 -3.11 22.50
C LEU A 363 -19.65 -3.95 23.72
N LYS A 364 -18.36 -4.08 24.01
CA LYS A 364 -17.86 -4.77 25.22
C LYS A 364 -18.19 -4.03 26.52
N ALA A 365 -18.32 -2.70 26.49
CA ALA A 365 -18.63 -1.89 27.66
C ALA A 365 -20.13 -1.93 28.04
N VAL A 366 -21.01 -2.10 27.05
CA VAL A 366 -22.47 -2.07 27.24
C VAL A 366 -23.07 -3.46 27.49
N THR A 367 -22.37 -4.51 27.05
CA THR A 367 -22.83 -5.90 27.17
C THR A 367 -22.41 -6.55 28.48
N GLY A 368 -23.26 -7.45 28.99
CA GLY A 368 -22.98 -8.27 30.19
C GLY A 368 -22.05 -9.47 29.93
N ASP A 369 -21.89 -9.86 28.66
CA ASP A 369 -21.22 -11.11 28.26
C ASP A 369 -20.03 -10.85 27.31
N PRO A 370 -18.86 -10.41 27.83
CA PRO A 370 -17.68 -10.12 27.01
C PRO A 370 -17.13 -11.35 26.27
N LYS A 371 -17.39 -12.57 26.78
CA LYS A 371 -16.93 -13.84 26.17
C LYS A 371 -17.55 -14.09 24.80
N ARG A 372 -18.85 -13.81 24.64
CA ARG A 372 -19.54 -14.01 23.35
C ARG A 372 -18.95 -13.10 22.26
N ILE A 373 -18.58 -11.88 22.61
CA ILE A 373 -17.90 -10.94 21.68
C ILE A 373 -16.55 -11.50 21.25
N GLU A 374 -15.76 -11.99 22.20
CA GLU A 374 -14.45 -12.59 21.90
C GLU A 374 -14.56 -13.82 20.99
N ASP A 375 -15.60 -14.63 21.16
CA ASP A 375 -15.84 -15.81 20.32
C ASP A 375 -16.26 -15.42 18.90
N VAL A 376 -17.10 -14.39 18.73
CA VAL A 376 -17.46 -13.86 17.40
C VAL A 376 -16.25 -13.22 16.71
N VAL A 377 -15.43 -12.46 17.44
CA VAL A 377 -14.18 -11.88 16.89
C VAL A 377 -13.22 -12.97 16.42
N LYS A 378 -13.02 -14.04 17.20
CA LYS A 378 -12.22 -15.20 16.77
C LYS A 378 -12.77 -15.85 15.50
N ARG A 379 -14.09 -15.88 15.33
CA ARG A 379 -14.74 -16.40 14.13
C ARG A 379 -14.51 -15.48 12.92
N VAL A 380 -14.56 -14.17 13.12
CA VAL A 380 -14.20 -13.15 12.10
C VAL A 380 -12.74 -13.31 11.68
N ASP A 381 -11.80 -13.45 12.62
CA ASP A 381 -10.39 -13.75 12.32
C ASP A 381 -10.24 -15.08 11.56
N GLY A 382 -11.13 -16.04 11.83
CA GLY A 382 -11.22 -17.32 11.15
C GLY A 382 -11.68 -17.24 9.69
N LEU A 383 -12.38 -16.18 9.26
CA LEU A 383 -12.87 -16.02 7.88
C LEU A 383 -11.74 -15.97 6.85
N VAL A 384 -10.57 -15.50 7.27
CA VAL A 384 -9.42 -15.26 6.41
C VAL A 384 -8.59 -16.53 6.18
N LYS A 385 -8.63 -17.48 7.13
CA LYS A 385 -7.81 -18.72 7.07
C LYS A 385 -8.06 -19.58 5.82
N PRO A 386 -9.30 -19.79 5.35
CA PRO A 386 -9.53 -20.52 4.10
C PRO A 386 -8.95 -19.81 2.87
N LEU A 387 -8.91 -18.47 2.87
CA LEU A 387 -8.36 -17.65 1.79
C LEU A 387 -6.82 -17.67 1.78
N GLU A 388 -6.18 -17.68 2.95
CA GLU A 388 -4.72 -17.79 3.07
C GLU A 388 -4.18 -19.17 2.64
N ASN A 389 -4.96 -20.21 2.91
CA ASN A 389 -4.57 -21.61 2.69
C ASN A 389 -5.02 -22.17 1.32
N VAL A 390 -5.39 -21.30 0.38
CA VAL A 390 -5.72 -21.72 -0.97
C VAL A 390 -4.54 -22.46 -1.61
N SER A 391 -4.79 -23.63 -2.20
CA SER A 391 -3.76 -24.50 -2.80
C SER A 391 -3.39 -24.15 -4.25
N PHE A 392 -4.10 -23.19 -4.84
CA PHE A 392 -3.94 -22.74 -6.21
C PHE A 392 -3.60 -21.25 -6.27
N ASP A 393 -3.17 -20.76 -7.44
CA ASP A 393 -3.01 -19.32 -7.69
C ASP A 393 -4.35 -18.70 -8.11
N PRO A 394 -4.93 -17.78 -7.33
CA PRO A 394 -6.22 -17.17 -7.64
C PRO A 394 -6.20 -16.26 -8.88
N PHE A 395 -5.03 -15.74 -9.28
CA PHE A 395 -4.89 -14.94 -10.49
C PHE A 395 -4.83 -15.79 -11.77
N ASN A 396 -4.73 -17.11 -11.65
CA ASN A 396 -4.79 -18.00 -12.81
C ASN A 396 -6.26 -18.26 -13.22
N LEU A 397 -6.60 -17.90 -14.46
CA LEU A 397 -7.97 -18.02 -14.99
C LEU A 397 -8.53 -19.45 -14.95
N ARG A 398 -7.65 -20.46 -15.01
CA ARG A 398 -8.05 -21.87 -14.92
C ARG A 398 -8.74 -22.20 -13.59
N HIS A 399 -8.45 -21.43 -12.54
CA HIS A 399 -9.02 -21.63 -11.21
C HIS A 399 -10.16 -20.66 -10.88
N SER A 400 -10.69 -19.94 -11.87
CA SER A 400 -11.80 -18.98 -11.69
C SER A 400 -13.04 -19.57 -11.01
N THR A 401 -13.41 -20.79 -11.37
CA THR A 401 -14.56 -21.49 -10.75
C THR A 401 -14.25 -21.85 -9.29
N SER A 402 -13.03 -22.30 -9.01
CA SER A 402 -12.56 -22.62 -7.66
C SER A 402 -12.53 -21.37 -6.78
N TRP A 403 -12.00 -20.25 -7.29
CA TRP A 403 -11.99 -18.97 -6.57
C TRP A 403 -13.39 -18.48 -6.25
N ARG A 404 -14.31 -18.53 -7.24
CA ARG A 404 -15.72 -18.17 -7.02
C ARG A 404 -16.34 -19.00 -5.90
N SER A 405 -16.09 -20.31 -5.88
CA SER A 405 -16.59 -21.17 -4.79
C SER A 405 -16.00 -20.81 -3.41
N VAL A 406 -14.76 -20.34 -3.34
CA VAL A 406 -14.15 -19.87 -2.09
C VAL A 406 -14.82 -18.58 -1.63
N MET A 407 -15.00 -17.61 -2.52
CA MET A 407 -15.70 -16.36 -2.21
C MET A 407 -17.16 -16.57 -1.85
N ASP A 408 -17.88 -17.50 -2.49
CA ASP A 408 -19.25 -17.83 -2.12
C ASP A 408 -19.33 -18.48 -0.73
N ARG A 409 -18.32 -19.28 -0.35
CA ARG A 409 -18.23 -19.81 1.03
C ARG A 409 -17.96 -18.69 2.03
N PHE A 410 -17.04 -17.77 1.70
CA PHE A 410 -16.78 -16.58 2.52
C PHE A 410 -18.06 -15.76 2.73
N ARG A 411 -18.78 -15.40 1.66
CA ARG A 411 -20.05 -14.63 1.74
C ARG A 411 -21.12 -15.34 2.55
N ARG A 412 -21.21 -16.67 2.47
CA ARG A 412 -22.12 -17.47 3.33
C ARG A 412 -21.75 -17.42 4.81
N GLU A 413 -20.47 -17.62 5.15
CA GLU A 413 -20.02 -17.52 6.55
C GLU A 413 -20.20 -16.11 7.10
N VAL A 414 -19.91 -15.09 6.28
CA VAL A 414 -20.15 -13.69 6.60
C VAL A 414 -21.63 -13.45 6.91
N GLY A 415 -22.55 -13.96 6.08
CA GLY A 415 -24.00 -13.87 6.34
C GLY A 415 -24.43 -14.62 7.61
N ALA A 416 -23.78 -15.74 7.94
CA ALA A 416 -24.03 -16.46 9.19
C ALA A 416 -23.60 -15.65 10.41
N ILE A 417 -22.40 -15.04 10.37
CA ILE A 417 -21.90 -14.16 11.43
C ILE A 417 -22.78 -12.91 11.56
N GLU A 418 -23.28 -12.34 10.46
CA GLU A 418 -24.22 -11.22 10.53
C GLU A 418 -25.53 -11.58 11.25
N ASN A 419 -26.09 -12.75 10.97
CA ASN A 419 -27.32 -13.19 11.63
C ASN A 419 -27.07 -13.47 13.11
N GLU A 420 -25.94 -14.09 13.45
CA GLU A 420 -25.49 -14.25 14.83
C GLU A 420 -25.30 -12.90 15.53
N ALA A 421 -24.68 -11.92 14.85
CA ALA A 421 -24.51 -10.56 15.36
C ALA A 421 -25.86 -9.88 15.63
N LYS A 422 -26.86 -10.05 14.76
CA LYS A 422 -28.21 -9.51 14.97
C LYS A 422 -28.85 -10.11 16.22
N HIS A 423 -28.80 -11.43 16.38
CA HIS A 423 -29.31 -12.10 17.58
C HIS A 423 -28.55 -11.68 18.84
N PHE A 424 -27.22 -11.56 18.75
CA PHE A 424 -26.41 -11.08 19.86
C PHE A 424 -26.75 -9.65 20.27
N ILE A 425 -26.99 -8.75 19.30
CA ILE A 425 -27.47 -7.39 19.56
C ILE A 425 -28.86 -7.44 20.21
N ASP A 426 -29.76 -8.29 19.72
CA ASP A 426 -31.10 -8.44 20.31
C ASP A 426 -31.03 -8.87 21.79
N ASP A 427 -30.21 -9.88 22.11
CA ASP A 427 -30.00 -10.37 23.48
C ASP A 427 -29.33 -9.30 24.36
N SER A 428 -28.28 -8.67 23.85
CA SER A 428 -27.49 -7.66 24.57
C SER A 428 -28.32 -6.46 25.01
N PHE A 429 -29.26 -6.02 24.16
CA PHE A 429 -30.13 -4.90 24.45
C PHE A 429 -31.30 -5.27 25.40
N GLN A 430 -31.55 -6.55 25.68
CA GLN A 430 -32.46 -6.97 26.75
C GLN A 430 -31.81 -6.90 28.13
N THR A 431 -30.49 -7.09 28.20
CA THR A 431 -29.71 -7.11 29.46
C THR A 431 -28.83 -5.87 29.64
N LEU A 432 -29.31 -4.69 29.22
CA LEU A 432 -28.55 -3.46 29.34
C LEU A 432 -28.25 -3.10 30.81
N ARG A 433 -26.99 -2.78 31.10
CA ARG A 433 -26.56 -2.33 32.44
C ARG A 433 -26.88 -0.86 32.70
N SER A 434 -26.83 -0.03 31.66
CA SER A 434 -27.05 1.42 31.73
C SER A 434 -27.65 1.91 30.42
N ALA A 435 -28.73 2.69 30.50
CA ALA A 435 -29.34 3.33 29.34
C ALA A 435 -28.43 4.41 28.71
N GLU A 436 -27.64 5.09 29.53
CA GLU A 436 -26.68 6.10 29.06
C GLU A 436 -25.55 5.47 28.24
N GLY A 437 -24.93 4.40 28.74
CA GLY A 437 -23.86 3.72 28.01
C GLY A 437 -24.35 3.10 26.69
N ALA A 438 -25.58 2.56 26.69
CA ALA A 438 -26.21 2.02 25.49
C ALA A 438 -26.49 3.10 24.43
N PHE A 439 -26.86 4.30 24.87
CA PHE A 439 -27.10 5.44 23.98
C PHE A 439 -25.81 5.92 23.33
N ASP A 440 -24.73 6.06 24.11
CA ASP A 440 -23.41 6.48 23.61
C ASP A 440 -22.90 5.53 22.53
N MET A 441 -23.02 4.23 22.80
CA MET A 441 -22.69 3.19 21.85
C MET A 441 -23.50 3.33 20.55
N LEU A 442 -24.83 3.49 20.62
CA LEU A 442 -25.65 3.68 19.41
C LEU A 442 -25.29 4.96 18.65
N GLN A 443 -24.97 6.04 19.35
CA GLN A 443 -24.56 7.31 18.74
C GLN A 443 -23.23 7.16 17.98
N ASN A 444 -22.26 6.46 18.56
CA ASN A 444 -21.01 6.14 17.88
C ASN A 444 -21.25 5.24 16.66
N PHE A 445 -22.13 4.23 16.75
CA PHE A 445 -22.49 3.39 15.61
C PHE A 445 -23.19 4.13 14.48
N LYS A 446 -23.94 5.20 14.77
CA LYS A 446 -24.54 6.07 13.74
C LYS A 446 -23.48 6.78 12.90
N HIS A 447 -22.30 7.06 13.46
CA HIS A 447 -21.20 7.76 12.79
C HIS A 447 -20.14 6.83 12.21
N ILE A 448 -20.15 5.55 12.59
CA ILE A 448 -19.22 4.53 12.10
C ILE A 448 -19.81 3.83 10.87
N ARG A 449 -18.99 3.68 9.82
CA ARG A 449 -19.35 2.88 8.63
C ARG A 449 -19.54 1.42 9.05
N SER A 450 -20.79 1.01 9.15
CA SER A 450 -21.23 -0.31 9.59
C SER A 450 -22.12 -0.95 8.52
N ARG A 451 -22.29 -2.27 8.59
CA ARG A 451 -23.16 -2.99 7.63
C ARG A 451 -24.61 -2.57 7.81
N ASP A 452 -25.28 -2.26 6.70
CA ASP A 452 -26.65 -1.73 6.68
C ASP A 452 -27.64 -2.60 7.44
N ALA A 453 -27.49 -3.93 7.38
CA ALA A 453 -28.37 -4.87 8.05
C ALA A 453 -28.23 -4.81 9.59
N ILE A 454 -27.02 -4.58 10.09
CA ILE A 454 -26.74 -4.45 11.53
C ILE A 454 -27.12 -3.05 12.00
N ASN A 455 -26.79 -2.02 11.23
CA ASN A 455 -27.18 -0.64 11.52
C ASN A 455 -28.71 -0.50 11.60
N SER A 456 -29.45 -1.08 10.64
CA SER A 456 -30.91 -1.11 10.66
C SER A 456 -31.47 -1.78 11.92
N GLN A 457 -30.80 -2.82 12.42
CA GLN A 457 -31.22 -3.49 13.65
C GLN A 457 -30.92 -2.65 14.89
N MET A 458 -29.74 -2.03 14.96
CA MET A 458 -29.35 -1.12 16.04
C MET A 458 -30.31 0.07 16.16
N MET A 459 -30.72 0.67 15.04
CA MET A 459 -31.69 1.77 15.03
C MET A 459 -33.08 1.37 15.54
N ARG A 460 -33.44 0.07 15.53
CA ARG A 460 -34.70 -0.41 16.13
C ARG A 460 -34.62 -0.55 17.66
N LYS A 461 -33.41 -0.54 18.23
CA LYS A 461 -33.15 -0.75 19.67
C LYS A 461 -33.26 0.50 20.53
N PHE A 462 -33.53 1.67 19.97
CA PHE A 462 -33.81 2.88 20.77
C PHE A 462 -34.99 2.68 21.74
N ASN A 463 -35.98 1.88 21.37
CA ASN A 463 -37.09 1.53 22.26
C ASN A 463 -36.62 0.77 23.51
N ASP A 464 -35.67 -0.15 23.35
CA ASP A 464 -35.12 -0.94 24.46
C ASP A 464 -34.31 -0.06 25.43
N ILE A 465 -33.59 0.95 24.91
CA ILE A 465 -32.90 1.96 25.73
C ILE A 465 -33.91 2.79 26.54
N LEU A 466 -35.00 3.23 25.90
CA LEU A 466 -36.05 4.00 26.59
C LEU A 466 -36.70 3.18 27.70
N LEU A 467 -36.97 1.90 27.46
CA LEU A 467 -37.49 0.98 28.48
C LEU A 467 -36.52 0.83 29.65
N GLN A 468 -35.22 0.69 29.38
CA GLN A 468 -34.19 0.61 30.42
C GLN A 468 -34.10 1.90 31.24
N PHE A 469 -34.12 3.07 30.59
CA PHE A 469 -34.17 4.35 31.30
C PHE A 469 -35.43 4.46 32.17
N GLY A 470 -36.57 3.97 31.68
CA GLY A 470 -37.81 3.87 32.47
C GLY A 470 -37.66 3.04 33.75
N LYS A 471 -36.87 1.96 33.72
CA LYS A 471 -36.53 1.14 34.92
C LYS A 471 -35.55 1.88 35.84
N GLU A 472 -34.56 2.58 35.29
CA GLU A 472 -33.62 3.37 36.09
C GLU A 472 -34.33 4.50 36.86
N VAL A 473 -35.33 5.14 36.24
CA VAL A 473 -36.19 6.12 36.89
C VAL A 473 -36.99 5.49 38.05
N ASP A 474 -37.48 4.25 37.90
CA ASP A 474 -38.15 3.53 39.00
C ASP A 474 -37.20 3.23 40.17
N VAL A 475 -35.98 2.77 39.86
CA VAL A 475 -34.97 2.47 40.88
C VAL A 475 -34.62 3.73 41.65
N ILE A 476 -34.43 4.85 40.96
CA ILE A 476 -34.13 6.15 41.57
C ILE A 476 -35.34 6.66 42.38
N PHE A 477 -36.56 6.46 41.89
CA PHE A 477 -37.76 6.78 42.64
C PHE A 477 -37.94 5.91 43.90
N ALA A 478 -37.60 4.62 43.83
CA ALA A 478 -37.61 3.73 44.98
C ALA A 478 -36.56 4.13 46.03
N LEU A 479 -35.35 4.50 45.60
CA LEU A 479 -34.31 5.06 46.47
C LEU A 479 -34.77 6.36 47.12
N PHE A 480 -35.40 7.25 46.35
CA PHE A 480 -35.99 8.48 46.88
C PHE A 480 -37.04 8.17 47.94
N LYS A 481 -37.98 7.26 47.66
CA LYS A 481 -39.05 6.87 48.60
C LYS A 481 -38.50 6.21 49.86
N ALA A 482 -37.47 5.38 49.77
CA ALA A 482 -36.83 4.75 50.93
C ALA A 482 -36.04 5.76 51.79
N GLY A 483 -35.35 6.71 51.15
CA GLY A 483 -34.46 7.67 51.82
C GLY A 483 -35.09 9.01 52.21
N HIS A 484 -36.32 9.33 51.77
CA HIS A 484 -36.88 10.69 51.95
C HIS A 484 -37.06 11.11 53.42
N VAL A 485 -37.19 10.16 54.35
CA VAL A 485 -37.34 10.44 55.79
C VAL A 485 -35.98 10.67 56.46
N SER A 486 -34.98 9.84 56.12
CA SER A 486 -33.62 9.91 56.66
C SER A 486 -32.61 9.71 55.52
N PRO A 487 -32.30 10.78 54.76
CA PRO A 487 -31.43 10.66 53.60
C PRO A 487 -29.99 10.39 54.04
N PRO A 488 -29.23 9.55 53.30
CA PRO A 488 -27.82 9.35 53.56
C PRO A 488 -27.06 10.64 53.27
N VAL A 489 -26.63 11.33 54.32
CA VAL A 489 -25.85 12.57 54.25
C VAL A 489 -24.37 12.29 54.50
N TYR A 490 -23.49 13.08 53.87
CA TYR A 490 -22.05 12.96 54.11
C TYR A 490 -21.68 13.45 55.51
N LYS A 491 -20.56 12.95 56.05
CA LYS A 491 -20.02 13.41 57.34
C LYS A 491 -19.87 14.94 57.32
N ASN A 492 -20.32 15.61 58.39
CA ASN A 492 -20.30 17.07 58.57
C ASN A 492 -21.27 17.90 57.69
N GLN A 493 -22.24 17.28 57.00
CA GLN A 493 -23.29 18.04 56.33
C GLN A 493 -24.47 18.35 57.26
N PRO A 494 -25.00 19.60 57.26
CA PRO A 494 -26.22 19.92 57.98
C PRO A 494 -27.40 19.08 57.48
N PRO A 495 -28.33 18.65 58.36
CA PRO A 495 -29.38 17.70 58.00
C PRO A 495 -30.32 18.19 56.90
N VAL A 496 -30.62 19.50 56.85
CA VAL A 496 -31.45 20.09 55.79
C VAL A 496 -30.68 20.20 54.47
N ALA A 497 -29.48 20.79 54.50
CA ALA A 497 -28.68 21.01 53.30
C ALA A 497 -28.20 19.68 52.68
N GLY A 498 -27.83 18.70 53.50
CA GLY A 498 -27.47 17.36 53.06
C GLY A 498 -28.65 16.60 52.46
N ALA A 499 -29.85 16.74 53.03
CA ALA A 499 -31.06 16.14 52.46
C ALA A 499 -31.41 16.69 51.07
N ILE A 500 -31.28 18.01 50.89
CA ILE A 500 -31.47 18.68 49.58
C ILE A 500 -30.35 18.28 48.61
N GLY A 501 -29.09 18.23 49.07
CA GLY A 501 -27.96 17.81 48.23
C GLY A 501 -28.10 16.36 47.73
N TRP A 502 -28.60 15.46 48.60
CA TRP A 502 -28.89 14.08 48.24
C TRP A 502 -30.01 13.98 47.20
N GLU A 503 -31.15 14.64 47.41
CA GLU A 503 -32.25 14.65 46.43
C GLU A 503 -31.80 15.22 45.08
N ARG A 504 -31.10 16.36 45.09
CA ARG A 504 -30.54 16.96 43.87
C ARG A 504 -29.59 16.02 43.15
N SER A 505 -28.79 15.22 43.86
CA SER A 505 -27.90 14.23 43.24
C SER A 505 -28.67 13.14 42.48
N LEU A 506 -29.80 12.68 43.03
CA LEU A 506 -30.68 11.72 42.36
C LEU A 506 -31.37 12.35 41.15
N PHE A 507 -31.86 13.59 41.29
CA PHE A 507 -32.47 14.35 40.21
C PHE A 507 -31.49 14.63 39.06
N TYR A 508 -30.26 15.06 39.37
CA TYR A 508 -29.25 15.31 38.35
C TYR A 508 -28.88 14.06 37.57
N ARG A 509 -28.86 12.89 38.22
CA ARG A 509 -28.61 11.61 37.55
C ARG A 509 -29.66 11.28 36.49
N ILE A 510 -30.96 11.38 36.81
CA ILE A 510 -32.03 11.17 35.82
C ILE A 510 -32.10 12.29 34.78
N LYS A 511 -31.77 13.52 35.16
CA LYS A 511 -31.75 14.69 34.27
C LYS A 511 -30.64 14.58 33.23
N HIS A 512 -29.47 14.08 33.59
CA HIS A 512 -28.35 13.91 32.66
C HIS A 512 -28.76 13.00 31.49
N THR A 513 -29.27 11.81 31.80
CA THR A 513 -29.63 10.81 30.79
C THR A 513 -30.75 11.28 29.85
N ILE A 514 -31.78 11.96 30.35
CA ILE A 514 -32.89 12.46 29.49
C ILE A 514 -32.46 13.62 28.59
N LEU A 515 -31.54 14.49 29.04
CA LEU A 515 -31.02 15.59 28.21
C LEU A 515 -30.24 15.05 27.01
N ARG A 516 -29.49 13.97 27.20
CA ARG A 516 -28.78 13.30 26.09
C ARG A 516 -29.75 12.73 25.06
N PHE A 517 -30.88 12.16 25.50
CA PHE A 517 -31.90 11.66 24.58
C PHE A 517 -32.59 12.78 23.77
N GLN A 518 -32.51 14.04 24.19
CA GLN A 518 -33.00 15.18 23.42
C GLN A 518 -32.06 15.58 22.26
N GLU A 519 -30.82 15.10 22.25
CA GLU A 519 -29.86 15.35 21.16
C GLU A 519 -30.22 14.60 19.87
N ILE A 520 -31.06 13.56 19.96
CA ILE A 520 -31.55 12.79 18.81
C ILE A 520 -33.00 13.18 18.52
N ASP A 521 -33.19 13.84 17.38
CA ASP A 521 -34.51 14.11 16.83
C ASP A 521 -35.34 12.82 16.73
N ASP A 522 -36.61 12.90 17.11
CA ASP A 522 -37.62 11.84 17.11
C ASP A 522 -37.51 10.71 18.14
N MET A 523 -36.42 10.59 18.91
CA MET A 523 -36.32 9.54 19.95
C MET A 523 -37.40 9.69 21.04
N LEU A 524 -37.60 10.91 21.55
CA LEU A 524 -38.59 11.22 22.58
C LEU A 524 -40.02 11.45 22.05
N ASN A 525 -40.17 11.64 20.73
CA ASN A 525 -41.47 11.80 20.08
C ASN A 525 -42.20 10.46 19.90
N SER A 526 -41.47 9.34 20.01
CA SER A 526 -42.02 7.99 20.03
C SER A 526 -43.02 7.79 21.18
N ASP A 527 -43.95 6.84 21.02
CA ASP A 527 -44.94 6.55 22.07
C ASP A 527 -44.28 6.08 23.37
N GLN A 528 -43.21 5.30 23.26
CA GLN A 528 -42.38 4.90 24.41
C GLN A 528 -41.63 6.10 25.01
N GLY A 529 -41.07 6.97 24.16
CA GLY A 529 -40.44 8.22 24.60
C GLY A 529 -41.37 9.09 25.43
N LYS A 530 -42.61 9.30 24.96
CA LYS A 530 -43.65 10.05 25.67
C LYS A 530 -44.01 9.43 27.02
N LEU A 531 -44.11 8.09 27.10
CA LEU A 531 -44.39 7.39 28.35
C LEU A 531 -43.28 7.60 29.38
N VAL A 532 -42.02 7.45 28.95
CA VAL A 532 -40.86 7.61 29.82
C VAL A 532 -40.65 9.08 30.21
N SER A 533 -40.90 10.03 29.31
CA SER A 533 -40.88 11.46 29.63
C SER A 533 -41.95 11.83 30.67
N LYS A 534 -43.18 11.31 30.54
CA LYS A 534 -44.24 11.52 31.55
C LYS A 534 -43.82 10.99 32.92
N LYS A 535 -43.22 9.79 32.94
CA LYS A 535 -42.71 9.16 34.16
C LYS A 535 -41.60 9.97 34.81
N TYR A 536 -40.59 10.36 34.04
CA TYR A 536 -39.53 11.28 34.47
C TYR A 536 -40.09 12.58 35.05
N LEU A 537 -41.02 13.24 34.34
CA LEU A 537 -41.64 14.49 34.78
C LEU A 537 -42.41 14.32 36.11
N SER A 538 -43.07 13.18 36.31
CA SER A 538 -43.78 12.90 37.57
C SER A 538 -42.82 12.79 38.76
N VAL A 539 -41.71 12.06 38.59
CA VAL A 539 -40.68 11.89 39.62
C VAL A 539 -39.95 13.21 39.88
N ALA A 540 -39.60 13.94 38.82
CA ALA A 540 -38.96 15.26 38.91
C ALA A 540 -39.81 16.27 39.70
N ARG A 541 -41.13 16.31 39.47
CA ARG A 541 -42.04 17.19 40.23
C ARG A 541 -42.09 16.82 41.71
N LEU A 542 -42.15 15.53 42.05
CA LEU A 542 -42.16 15.07 43.44
C LEU A 542 -40.86 15.42 44.18
N MET A 543 -39.73 15.19 43.52
CA MET A 543 -38.39 15.55 43.99
C MET A 543 -38.28 17.07 44.23
N LYS A 544 -38.77 17.88 43.30
CA LYS A 544 -38.79 19.35 43.43
C LYS A 544 -39.69 19.83 44.58
N GLN A 545 -40.88 19.25 44.72
CA GLN A 545 -41.78 19.55 45.84
C GLN A 545 -41.17 19.21 47.20
N TYR A 546 -40.39 18.12 47.28
CA TYR A 546 -39.66 17.75 48.49
C TYR A 546 -38.57 18.77 48.82
N GLU A 547 -37.79 19.20 47.83
CA GLU A 547 -36.80 20.27 47.99
C GLU A 547 -37.45 21.56 48.51
N ASP A 548 -38.50 22.04 47.84
CA ASP A 548 -39.17 23.29 48.17
C ASP A 548 -39.79 23.23 49.57
N LYS A 549 -40.42 22.11 49.95
CA LYS A 549 -40.98 21.90 51.29
C LYS A 549 -39.91 21.88 52.38
N LYS A 550 -38.77 21.21 52.14
CA LYS A 550 -37.66 21.17 53.11
C LYS A 550 -37.02 22.54 53.28
N PHE A 551 -36.89 23.30 52.19
CA PHE A 551 -36.37 24.67 52.23
C PHE A 551 -37.29 25.61 53.01
N GLU A 552 -38.60 25.58 52.73
CA GLU A 552 -39.56 26.46 53.42
C GLU A 552 -39.64 26.15 54.92
N LEU A 553 -39.68 24.87 55.30
CA LEU A 553 -39.64 24.46 56.71
C LEU A 553 -38.37 24.93 57.42
N TRP A 554 -37.22 24.85 56.75
CA TRP A 554 -35.97 25.38 57.32
C TRP A 554 -36.02 26.90 57.46
N ARG A 555 -36.53 27.59 56.45
CA ARG A 555 -36.69 29.05 56.47
C ARG A 555 -37.57 29.50 57.63
N GLU A 556 -38.75 28.92 57.79
CA GLU A 556 -39.68 29.21 58.89
C GLU A 556 -39.04 28.94 60.27
N GLN A 557 -38.33 27.81 60.40
CA GLN A 557 -37.62 27.47 61.63
C GLN A 557 -36.51 28.48 61.95
N VAL A 558 -35.71 28.86 60.96
CA VAL A 558 -34.66 29.86 61.14
C VAL A 558 -35.29 31.20 61.50
N GLU A 559 -36.29 31.69 60.77
CA GLU A 559 -36.96 32.97 61.07
C GLU A 559 -37.54 33.01 62.49
N THR A 560 -38.13 31.91 62.94
CA THR A 560 -38.69 31.79 64.31
C THR A 560 -37.60 31.81 65.39
N HIS A 561 -36.49 31.11 65.18
CA HIS A 561 -35.46 30.93 66.21
C HIS A 561 -34.29 31.92 66.11
N LEU A 562 -34.11 32.60 64.98
CA LEU A 562 -32.95 33.48 64.70
C LEU A 562 -32.81 34.57 65.76
N LEU A 563 -33.90 35.27 66.09
CA LEU A 563 -33.90 36.30 67.12
C LEU A 563 -33.57 35.72 68.51
N SER A 564 -33.95 34.48 68.78
CA SER A 564 -33.61 33.80 70.04
C SER A 564 -32.14 33.38 70.11
N TYR A 565 -31.57 32.94 68.98
CA TYR A 565 -30.17 32.55 68.88
C TYR A 565 -29.23 33.76 68.87
N LEU A 566 -29.61 34.87 68.22
CA LEU A 566 -28.85 36.12 68.24
C LEU A 566 -28.80 36.77 69.63
N LYS A 567 -29.76 36.46 70.51
CA LYS A 567 -29.78 36.92 71.91
C LYS A 567 -28.96 36.04 72.86
N ARG A 568 -28.39 34.92 72.40
CA ARG A 568 -27.54 34.06 73.24
C ARG A 568 -26.13 34.65 73.32
N ASN A 569 -25.62 34.79 74.53
CA ASN A 569 -24.25 35.25 74.78
C ASN A 569 -23.25 34.20 74.24
N LEU A 570 -22.31 34.63 73.39
CA LEU A 570 -21.27 33.76 72.81
C LEU A 570 -20.31 33.21 73.87
N LEU A 571 -20.18 33.90 75.00
CA LEU A 571 -19.39 33.50 76.15
C LEU A 571 -20.27 33.58 77.41
N THR A 572 -20.63 32.42 77.94
CA THR A 572 -21.27 32.30 79.26
C THR A 572 -20.21 31.84 80.26
N ARG A 573 -20.12 32.50 81.42
CA ARG A 573 -19.30 32.01 82.52
C ARG A 573 -19.87 30.64 82.94
N SER A 574 -19.05 29.59 82.92
CA SER A 574 -19.45 28.28 83.46
C SER A 574 -20.09 28.53 84.81
N SER A 575 -21.33 28.10 85.00
CA SER A 575 -21.97 28.15 86.31
C SER A 575 -21.16 27.22 87.21
N THR A 576 -20.24 27.79 87.98
CA THR A 576 -19.59 27.11 89.09
C THR A 576 -20.65 26.82 90.14
N GLY A 577 -21.27 25.65 90.02
CA GLY A 577 -22.11 25.02 91.03
C GLY A 577 -21.57 23.63 91.29
N SER A 578 -20.74 23.52 92.32
CA SER A 578 -20.16 22.29 92.90
C SER A 578 -18.98 21.67 92.16
N ALA A 579 -17.81 22.27 92.34
CA ALA A 579 -16.57 21.49 92.41
C ALA A 579 -16.63 20.64 93.69
N THR A 580 -17.12 19.40 93.59
CA THR A 580 -16.84 18.37 94.59
C THR A 580 -15.75 17.47 94.05
N THR A 581 -14.61 17.54 94.71
CA THR A 581 -13.46 16.64 94.55
C THR A 581 -13.86 15.19 94.82
N ARG A 582 -13.60 14.30 93.86
CA ARG A 582 -13.32 12.86 94.06
C ARG A 582 -12.35 12.47 92.94
N SER A 583 -11.05 12.51 93.18
CA SER A 583 -10.24 11.44 93.78
C SER A 583 -10.42 10.09 93.06
N GLY A 584 -9.37 9.71 92.32
CA GLY A 584 -8.81 8.37 92.41
C GLY A 584 -9.48 7.26 91.59
N GLY A 585 -8.76 6.85 90.54
CA GLY A 585 -8.52 5.43 90.30
C GLY A 585 -9.35 4.77 89.22
N HIS A 586 -8.75 4.59 88.03
CA HIS A 586 -8.83 3.27 87.42
C HIS A 586 -7.49 2.86 86.86
N THR A 587 -6.96 1.84 87.54
CA THR A 587 -5.85 0.98 87.19
C THR A 587 -6.00 0.41 85.79
N THR A 588 -4.87 0.43 85.12
CA THR A 588 -4.46 -0.37 83.97
C THR A 588 -4.58 -1.88 84.21
N LYS A 589 -4.54 -2.60 83.07
CA LYS A 589 -4.14 -3.99 82.80
C LYS A 589 -5.29 -4.86 82.31
N ASP A 590 -5.32 -5.19 81.02
CA ASP A 590 -4.54 -6.24 80.30
C ASP A 590 -5.64 -7.22 79.84
N ASP A 591 -5.66 -7.90 78.70
CA ASP A 591 -4.77 -8.15 77.57
C ASP A 591 -5.68 -8.89 76.54
N VAL A 592 -5.65 -8.58 75.24
CA VAL A 592 -4.83 -9.16 74.16
C VAL A 592 -5.57 -10.16 73.25
N GLY A 593 -5.26 -10.00 71.96
CA GLY A 593 -5.62 -10.85 70.82
C GLY A 593 -5.77 -9.96 69.57
N ALA A 594 -4.72 -9.26 69.13
CA ALA A 594 -3.71 -9.71 68.16
C ALA A 594 -4.30 -9.88 66.74
N ASP A 595 -3.94 -9.02 65.77
CA ASP A 595 -2.78 -9.23 64.91
C ASP A 595 -2.62 -8.11 63.85
N ASP A 596 -1.39 -8.04 63.36
CA ASP A 596 -0.63 -6.93 62.78
C ASP A 596 -1.09 -6.31 61.45
N ASP A 597 -0.77 -5.02 61.36
CA ASP A 597 -0.44 -4.28 60.14
C ASP A 597 0.87 -4.79 59.53
N HIS A 598 0.88 -5.06 58.22
CA HIS A 598 2.06 -4.81 57.40
C HIS A 598 1.66 -4.25 56.02
N ILE A 599 1.58 -2.92 55.97
CA ILE A 599 1.78 -2.16 54.75
C ILE A 599 3.09 -1.41 54.91
N SER A 600 3.99 -1.54 53.94
CA SER A 600 4.95 -0.49 53.65
C SER A 600 5.04 -0.23 52.15
N PRO A 601 5.25 1.05 51.76
CA PRO A 601 5.12 1.57 50.41
C PRO A 601 6.47 1.65 49.71
N VAL A 602 6.52 1.79 48.37
CA VAL A 602 7.60 2.55 47.68
C VAL A 602 7.11 3.00 46.29
N HIS A 603 7.25 4.31 46.03
CA HIS A 603 7.28 4.94 44.71
C HIS A 603 8.55 4.59 43.92
N SER A 604 8.48 4.44 42.59
CA SER A 604 9.30 5.21 41.60
C SER A 604 9.27 4.61 40.20
N LYS A 605 8.45 5.16 39.29
CA LYS A 605 8.83 5.83 38.03
C LYS A 605 7.58 6.12 37.20
#